data_AF-A0AB39BKD5-F1
#
_entry.id   AF-A0AB39BKD5-F1
#
_cell.length_a   1.000
_cell.length_b   1.000
_cell.length_c   1.000
_cell.angle_alpha   90.00
_cell.angle_beta   90.00
_cell.angle_gamma   90.00
#
_symmetry.space_group_name_H-M   'P 1'
#
loop_
_entity.id
_entity.type
_entity.pdbx_description
1 polymer ?
#
loop_
_entity_poly.entity_id
_entity_poly.type
_entity_poly.pdbx_seq_one_letter_code
_entity_poly.pdbx_strand_id
1 'polypeptide(L)'
;MTNRMRIPATPARRATRWGLAAAALALTVGLSGCVDPGGDPSTPSPTKPSPTRTATPTPTPTATPTPTPTPTPTPTPEPVDTSGPVVAACETLNANYDAGRDAWLAARDQAAAQAAEAAANDAQWEGAAAAFAAFAATTYPGAESSADEINAYLDSYLALVSVCAEVGVSLTTE
;
A
#
# COMPACT_ATOMS: atom_id res chain seq x y z
N MET A 1 -14.68 35.75 40.62
CA MET A 1 -13.21 35.64 40.49
C MET A 1 -12.91 34.22 40.02
N THR A 2 -12.80 34.00 38.71
CA THR A 2 -12.39 32.70 38.15
C THR A 2 -11.50 32.99 36.95
N ASN A 3 -10.24 32.60 37.11
CA ASN A 3 -9.09 33.02 36.32
C ASN A 3 -8.46 31.78 35.70
N ARG A 4 -8.32 31.82 34.37
CA ARG A 4 -7.45 31.04 33.45
C ARG A 4 -7.67 29.53 33.30
N MET A 5 -7.79 29.11 32.05
CA MET A 5 -6.60 28.66 31.32
C MET A 5 -6.73 28.87 29.82
N ARG A 6 -5.79 29.65 29.27
CA ARG A 6 -5.59 29.86 27.82
C ARG A 6 -4.95 28.60 27.25
N ILE A 7 -5.55 28.06 26.20
CA ILE A 7 -5.01 26.95 25.43
C ILE A 7 -3.99 27.50 24.42
N PRO A 8 -2.76 26.97 24.36
CA PRO A 8 -1.74 27.41 23.41
C PRO A 8 -1.97 26.85 22.00
N ALA A 9 -1.74 27.70 21.00
CA ALA A 9 -1.67 27.34 19.59
C ALA A 9 -0.33 26.67 19.26
N THR A 10 -0.34 25.68 18.37
CA THR A 10 0.85 25.31 17.57
C THR A 10 0.46 24.99 16.12
N PRO A 11 1.28 25.40 15.14
CA PRO A 11 0.99 25.27 13.71
C PRO A 11 1.73 24.08 13.09
N ALA A 12 1.14 23.43 12.09
CA ALA A 12 1.85 22.49 11.22
C ALA A 12 1.21 22.54 9.82
N ARG A 13 1.83 23.21 8.84
CA ARG A 13 3.00 22.84 8.01
C ARG A 13 2.50 22.59 6.58
N ARG A 14 2.76 23.60 5.75
CA ARG A 14 2.61 23.61 4.29
C ARG A 14 3.31 22.39 3.67
N ALA A 15 2.59 21.65 2.84
CA ALA A 15 3.19 20.75 1.86
C ALA A 15 3.07 21.41 0.47
N THR A 16 4.25 21.70 -0.08
CA THR A 16 4.54 22.52 -1.25
C THR A 16 4.22 21.77 -2.55
N ARG A 17 3.59 22.49 -3.48
CA ARG A 17 3.28 22.09 -4.86
C ARG A 17 4.54 21.68 -5.62
N TRP A 18 4.54 20.49 -6.22
CA TRP A 18 5.59 20.00 -7.11
C TRP A 18 5.44 20.68 -8.48
N GLY A 19 6.38 21.57 -8.80
CA GLY A 19 6.49 22.21 -10.11
C GLY A 19 7.27 21.33 -11.08
N LEU A 20 6.63 20.96 -12.19
CA LEU A 20 7.27 20.42 -13.39
C LEU A 20 8.03 21.54 -14.09
N ALA A 21 9.33 21.35 -14.35
CA ALA A 21 10.14 22.23 -15.19
C ALA A 21 10.84 21.41 -16.27
N ALA A 22 10.58 21.80 -17.52
CA ALA A 22 11.17 21.28 -18.74
C ALA A 22 12.58 21.83 -18.98
N ALA A 23 13.43 21.08 -19.69
CA ALA A 23 14.56 21.65 -20.41
C ALA A 23 14.96 20.75 -21.59
N ALA A 24 14.70 21.23 -22.80
CA ALA A 24 15.27 20.73 -24.05
C ALA A 24 16.61 21.44 -24.30
N LEU A 25 17.62 20.73 -24.83
CA LEU A 25 18.76 21.38 -25.48
C LEU A 25 19.25 20.54 -26.66
N ALA A 26 19.07 21.11 -27.86
CA ALA A 26 19.63 20.64 -29.12
C ALA A 26 21.05 21.20 -29.29
N LEU A 27 21.98 20.44 -29.88
CA LEU A 27 23.25 21.00 -30.38
C LEU A 27 23.73 20.30 -31.68
N THR A 28 23.39 20.95 -32.78
CA THR A 28 24.15 21.26 -34.02
C THR A 28 25.27 20.35 -34.56
N VAL A 29 25.09 20.03 -35.85
CA VAL A 29 26.00 19.49 -36.87
C VAL A 29 27.23 20.37 -37.12
N GLY A 30 28.38 19.75 -37.43
CA GLY A 30 29.57 20.40 -38.02
C GLY A 30 30.31 19.49 -39.01
N LEU A 31 30.29 19.87 -40.30
CA LEU A 31 30.96 19.26 -41.46
C LEU A 31 32.45 19.67 -41.56
N SER A 32 33.28 18.81 -42.19
CA SER A 32 33.98 19.10 -43.48
C SER A 32 35.49 18.80 -43.56
N GLY A 33 35.87 18.23 -44.72
CA GLY A 33 37.16 18.37 -45.42
C GLY A 33 38.16 17.23 -45.21
N CYS A 34 38.88 16.68 -46.19
CA CYS A 34 38.93 16.80 -47.66
C CYS A 34 39.59 15.51 -48.18
N VAL A 35 39.20 15.02 -49.36
CA VAL A 35 39.85 13.90 -50.06
C VAL A 35 40.17 14.37 -51.48
N ASP A 36 41.40 14.17 -51.95
CA ASP A 36 41.79 14.34 -53.36
C ASP A 36 43.02 13.44 -53.70
N PRO A 37 43.18 13.02 -54.98
CA PRO A 37 43.82 11.76 -55.37
C PRO A 37 45.25 11.94 -55.91
N GLY A 38 45.98 10.82 -55.90
CA GLY A 38 47.38 10.72 -56.30
C GLY A 38 47.67 10.90 -57.79
N GLY A 39 48.92 11.28 -58.06
CA GLY A 39 49.59 11.20 -59.35
C GLY A 39 50.94 10.50 -59.21
N ASP A 40 51.13 9.44 -59.99
CA ASP A 40 52.42 8.88 -60.43
C ASP A 40 53.03 9.80 -61.53
N PRO A 41 54.29 9.66 -62.04
CA PRO A 41 55.22 8.51 -61.95
C PRO A 41 56.72 8.85 -61.73
N SER A 42 57.55 7.87 -61.35
CA SER A 42 58.95 7.67 -61.82
C SER A 42 59.66 6.48 -61.15
N THR A 43 60.11 5.52 -61.97
CA THR A 43 61.12 4.45 -61.74
C THR A 43 62.57 4.99 -61.74
N PRO A 44 63.67 4.24 -61.39
CA PRO A 44 63.90 3.10 -60.49
C PRO A 44 65.15 3.20 -59.53
N SER A 45 65.16 2.39 -58.43
CA SER A 45 66.27 1.59 -57.79
C SER A 45 67.61 2.23 -57.30
N PRO A 46 68.42 1.57 -56.42
CA PRO A 46 68.19 0.92 -55.12
C PRO A 46 69.15 1.45 -54.01
N THR A 47 68.82 1.34 -52.71
CA THR A 47 69.78 0.98 -51.64
C THR A 47 69.01 0.54 -50.39
N LYS A 48 69.36 -0.62 -49.87
CA LYS A 48 68.81 -1.29 -48.69
C LYS A 48 69.43 -0.73 -47.40
N PRO A 49 68.64 -0.12 -46.51
CA PRO A 49 68.84 -0.23 -45.07
C PRO A 49 67.82 -1.23 -44.50
N SER A 50 68.29 -2.19 -43.72
CA SER A 50 67.45 -3.13 -42.99
C SER A 50 66.62 -2.35 -41.95
N PRO A 51 65.28 -2.34 -42.01
CA PRO A 51 64.49 -1.73 -40.95
C PRO A 51 64.59 -2.63 -39.71
N THR A 52 65.17 -2.09 -38.64
CA THR A 52 65.03 -2.63 -37.29
C THR A 52 63.53 -2.63 -36.98
N ARG A 53 62.93 -3.82 -36.89
CA ARG A 53 61.52 -3.96 -36.51
C ARG A 53 61.38 -3.48 -35.07
N THR A 54 60.93 -2.23 -34.89
CA THR A 54 60.49 -1.73 -33.60
C THR A 54 59.28 -2.57 -33.18
N ALA A 55 59.43 -3.36 -32.13
CA ALA A 55 58.33 -4.13 -31.55
C ALA A 55 57.23 -3.15 -31.12
N THR A 56 56.08 -3.21 -31.77
CA THR A 56 54.89 -2.45 -31.38
C THR A 56 54.44 -2.97 -30.02
N PRO A 57 54.21 -2.11 -29.01
CA PRO A 57 53.68 -2.58 -27.73
C PRO A 57 52.30 -3.20 -27.96
N THR A 58 52.16 -4.46 -27.59
CA THR A 58 50.87 -5.16 -27.58
C THR A 58 49.93 -4.44 -26.62
N PRO A 59 48.69 -4.09 -27.02
CA PRO A 59 47.74 -3.48 -26.10
C PRO A 59 47.46 -4.46 -24.95
N THR A 60 47.69 -3.99 -23.72
CA THR A 60 47.36 -4.73 -22.50
C THR A 60 45.84 -4.91 -22.44
N PRO A 61 45.31 -6.13 -22.21
CA PRO A 61 43.89 -6.33 -22.07
C PRO A 61 43.37 -5.53 -20.87
N THR A 62 42.45 -4.60 -21.14
CA THR A 62 41.75 -3.83 -20.11
C THR A 62 40.86 -4.79 -19.33
N ALA A 63 41.07 -4.91 -18.01
CA ALA A 63 40.22 -5.70 -17.15
C ALA A 63 38.77 -5.19 -17.25
N THR A 64 37.86 -6.06 -17.68
CA THR A 64 36.42 -5.77 -17.69
C THR A 64 35.97 -5.60 -16.24
N PRO A 65 35.29 -4.50 -15.87
CA PRO A 65 34.78 -4.33 -14.52
C PRO A 65 33.79 -5.46 -14.21
N THR A 66 34.05 -6.19 -13.13
CA THR A 66 33.13 -7.20 -12.61
C THR A 66 31.81 -6.53 -12.23
N PRO A 67 30.64 -7.03 -12.69
CA PRO A 67 29.37 -6.44 -12.29
C PRO A 67 29.20 -6.55 -10.78
N THR A 68 28.94 -5.42 -10.13
CA THR A 68 28.61 -5.37 -8.71
C THR A 68 27.30 -6.14 -8.48
N PRO A 69 27.20 -7.04 -7.49
CA PRO A 69 25.96 -7.74 -7.21
C PRO A 69 24.86 -6.72 -6.85
N THR A 70 23.73 -6.81 -7.54
CA THR A 70 22.54 -6.02 -7.21
C THR A 70 22.03 -6.46 -5.85
N PRO A 71 21.71 -5.53 -4.93
CA PRO A 71 21.15 -5.89 -3.63
C PRO A 71 19.85 -6.66 -3.83
N THR A 72 19.76 -7.83 -3.20
CA THR A 72 18.52 -8.62 -3.16
C THR A 72 17.49 -7.84 -2.34
N PRO A 73 16.24 -7.67 -2.83
CA PRO A 73 15.21 -7.01 -2.05
C PRO A 73 14.98 -7.76 -0.75
N THR A 74 14.98 -7.04 0.37
CA THR A 74 14.57 -7.56 1.67
C THR A 74 13.09 -7.96 1.59
N PRO A 75 12.68 -9.13 2.11
CA PRO A 75 11.28 -9.51 2.15
C PRO A 75 10.47 -8.45 2.92
N THR A 76 9.41 -7.95 2.29
CA THR A 76 8.40 -7.14 2.99
C THR A 76 7.68 -8.07 3.98
N PRO A 77 7.44 -7.65 5.24
CA PRO A 77 6.65 -8.44 6.17
C PRO A 77 5.27 -8.73 5.60
N GLU A 78 4.80 -9.96 5.77
CA GLU A 78 3.45 -10.38 5.40
C GLU A 78 2.44 -9.68 6.33
N PRO A 79 1.29 -9.21 5.81
CA PRO A 79 0.24 -8.64 6.66
C PRO A 79 -0.26 -9.70 7.65
N VAL A 80 -0.39 -9.31 8.92
CA VAL A 80 -1.02 -10.14 9.95
C VAL A 80 -2.52 -10.04 9.78
N ASP A 81 -3.20 -11.17 9.67
CA ASP A 81 -4.67 -11.20 9.63
C ASP A 81 -5.24 -10.95 11.03
N THR A 82 -5.83 -9.78 11.21
CA THR A 82 -6.45 -9.33 12.48
C THR A 82 -7.97 -9.47 12.47
N SER A 83 -8.55 -10.10 11.43
CA SER A 83 -10.00 -10.26 11.29
C SER A 83 -10.62 -11.29 12.23
N GLY A 84 -9.80 -12.17 12.83
CA GLY A 84 -10.25 -13.30 13.66
C GLY A 84 -11.33 -12.96 14.71
N PRO A 85 -11.19 -11.89 15.51
CA PRO A 85 -12.21 -11.53 16.48
C PRO A 85 -13.51 -11.00 15.84
N VAL A 86 -13.45 -10.37 14.65
CA VAL A 86 -14.64 -9.94 13.90
C VAL A 86 -15.38 -11.16 13.34
N VAL A 87 -14.65 -12.15 12.81
CA VAL A 87 -15.21 -13.43 12.38
C VAL A 87 -15.94 -14.11 13.56
N ALA A 88 -15.28 -14.19 14.72
CA ALA A 88 -15.86 -14.78 15.92
C ALA A 88 -17.13 -14.03 16.41
N ALA A 89 -17.18 -12.70 16.24
CA ALA A 89 -18.35 -11.89 16.55
C ALA A 89 -19.55 -12.27 15.65
N CYS A 90 -19.33 -12.37 14.34
CA CYS A 90 -20.35 -12.79 13.39
C CYS A 90 -20.85 -14.23 13.65
N GLU A 91 -19.93 -15.16 13.92
CA GLU A 91 -20.26 -16.54 14.26
C GLU A 91 -21.05 -16.65 15.57
N THR A 92 -20.72 -15.82 16.56
CA THR A 92 -21.43 -15.75 17.85
C THR A 92 -22.89 -15.33 17.64
N LEU A 93 -23.14 -14.35 16.78
CA LEU A 93 -24.52 -13.97 16.43
C LEU A 93 -25.25 -15.15 15.76
N ASN A 94 -24.65 -15.76 14.73
CA ASN A 94 -25.27 -16.91 14.04
C ASN A 94 -25.59 -18.08 14.98
N ALA A 95 -24.68 -18.42 15.89
CA ALA A 95 -24.86 -19.52 16.82
C ALA A 95 -26.03 -19.30 17.80
N ASN A 96 -26.43 -18.04 18.03
CA ASN A 96 -27.44 -17.67 19.00
C ASN A 96 -28.72 -17.08 18.40
N TYR A 97 -28.83 -17.04 17.06
CA TYR A 97 -29.99 -16.46 16.36
C TYR A 97 -31.31 -17.09 16.82
N ASP A 98 -31.36 -18.42 16.90
CA ASP A 98 -32.55 -19.19 17.32
C ASP A 98 -32.54 -19.57 18.81
N ALA A 99 -31.55 -19.12 19.58
CA ALA A 99 -31.38 -19.51 20.98
C ALA A 99 -32.38 -18.82 21.94
N GLY A 100 -33.28 -17.99 21.39
CA GLY A 100 -34.24 -17.19 22.12
C GLY A 100 -33.68 -15.82 22.53
N ARG A 101 -34.58 -14.92 22.95
CA ARG A 101 -34.28 -13.50 23.16
C ARG A 101 -33.12 -13.25 24.13
N ASP A 102 -33.12 -13.91 25.28
CA ASP A 102 -32.13 -13.61 26.32
C ASP A 102 -30.72 -14.06 25.89
N ALA A 103 -30.63 -15.20 25.19
CA ALA A 103 -29.38 -15.66 24.58
C ALA A 103 -28.93 -14.74 23.44
N TRP A 104 -29.85 -14.28 22.60
CA TRP A 104 -29.57 -13.31 21.54
C TRP A 104 -29.02 -11.99 22.08
N LEU A 105 -29.61 -11.44 23.15
CA LEU A 105 -29.11 -10.23 23.79
C LEU A 105 -27.70 -10.42 24.36
N ALA A 106 -27.44 -11.53 25.05
CA ALA A 106 -26.10 -11.84 25.54
C ALA A 106 -25.08 -12.02 24.39
N ALA A 107 -25.49 -12.66 23.30
CA ALA A 107 -24.65 -12.85 22.11
C ALA A 107 -24.28 -11.53 21.44
N ARG A 108 -25.19 -10.54 21.46
CA ARG A 108 -24.93 -9.19 20.95
C ARG A 108 -23.86 -8.47 21.76
N ASP A 109 -23.94 -8.55 23.09
CA ASP A 109 -22.92 -7.98 23.98
C ASP A 109 -21.57 -8.67 23.79
N GLN A 110 -21.57 -10.00 23.65
CA GLN A 110 -20.36 -10.78 23.38
C GLN A 110 -19.73 -10.41 22.02
N ALA A 111 -20.53 -10.32 20.96
CA ALA A 111 -20.07 -9.93 19.63
C ALA A 111 -19.46 -8.53 19.63
N ALA A 112 -20.05 -7.58 20.37
CA ALA A 112 -19.49 -6.24 20.55
C ALA A 112 -18.13 -6.26 21.27
N ALA A 113 -17.97 -7.10 22.30
CA ALA A 113 -16.69 -7.26 22.98
C ALA A 113 -15.60 -7.86 22.06
N GLN A 114 -15.96 -8.87 21.26
CA GLN A 114 -15.05 -9.49 20.30
C GLN A 114 -14.61 -8.49 19.21
N ALA A 115 -15.54 -7.71 18.66
CA ALA A 115 -15.20 -6.67 17.69
C ALA A 115 -14.35 -5.55 18.29
N ALA A 116 -14.57 -5.19 19.56
CA ALA A 116 -13.72 -4.24 20.27
C ALA A 116 -12.28 -4.76 20.47
N GLU A 117 -12.10 -6.07 20.67
CA GLU A 117 -10.78 -6.70 20.69
C GLU A 117 -10.07 -6.58 19.33
N ALA A 118 -10.80 -6.78 18.21
CA ALA A 118 -10.23 -6.57 16.88
C ALA A 118 -9.73 -5.13 16.71
N ALA A 119 -10.53 -4.14 17.13
CA ALA A 119 -10.14 -2.72 17.06
C ALA A 119 -8.96 -2.36 17.97
N ALA A 120 -8.83 -3.02 19.13
CA ALA A 120 -7.69 -2.84 20.01
C ALA A 120 -6.38 -3.41 19.42
N ASN A 121 -6.49 -4.49 18.64
CA ASN A 121 -5.36 -5.12 17.95
C ASN A 121 -4.99 -4.37 16.67
N ASP A 122 -5.97 -3.81 15.96
CA ASP A 122 -5.78 -3.12 14.70
C ASP A 122 -6.87 -2.05 14.44
N ALA A 123 -6.44 -0.81 14.26
CA ALA A 123 -7.32 0.34 14.07
C ALA A 123 -8.20 0.22 12.81
N GLN A 124 -7.87 -0.64 11.85
CA GLN A 124 -8.73 -0.87 10.69
C GLN A 124 -10.14 -1.38 11.07
N TRP A 125 -10.27 -2.03 12.25
CA TRP A 125 -11.53 -2.59 12.73
C TRP A 125 -12.35 -1.66 13.64
N GLU A 126 -11.92 -0.41 13.85
CA GLU A 126 -12.69 0.55 14.67
C GLU A 126 -14.12 0.77 14.14
N GLY A 127 -14.30 0.77 12.81
CA GLY A 127 -15.61 0.86 12.18
C GLY A 127 -16.51 -0.35 12.45
N ALA A 128 -15.94 -1.56 12.37
CA ALA A 128 -16.65 -2.79 12.70
C ALA A 128 -17.04 -2.82 14.18
N ALA A 129 -16.10 -2.50 15.09
CA ALA A 129 -16.37 -2.42 16.52
C ALA A 129 -17.51 -1.44 16.86
N ALA A 130 -17.53 -0.27 16.20
CA ALA A 130 -18.60 0.69 16.37
C ALA A 130 -19.95 0.15 15.88
N ALA A 131 -19.99 -0.57 14.76
CA ALA A 131 -21.21 -1.18 14.25
C ALA A 131 -21.77 -2.25 15.22
N PHE A 132 -20.92 -3.15 15.73
CA PHE A 132 -21.33 -4.15 16.72
C PHE A 132 -21.78 -3.52 18.04
N ALA A 133 -21.10 -2.47 18.51
CA ALA A 133 -21.50 -1.75 19.71
C ALA A 133 -22.85 -1.03 19.53
N ALA A 134 -23.06 -0.40 18.37
CA ALA A 134 -24.34 0.24 18.03
C ALA A 134 -25.47 -0.80 17.94
N PHE A 135 -25.20 -1.95 17.32
CA PHE A 135 -26.14 -3.06 17.31
C PHE A 135 -26.45 -3.52 18.72
N ALA A 136 -25.47 -3.82 19.57
CA ALA A 136 -25.68 -4.23 20.96
C ALA A 136 -26.50 -3.21 21.78
N ALA A 137 -26.29 -1.91 21.56
CA ALA A 137 -27.04 -0.85 22.22
C ALA A 137 -28.48 -0.63 21.69
N THR A 138 -28.82 -1.18 20.52
CA THR A 138 -30.14 -0.97 19.90
C THR A 138 -31.23 -1.73 20.67
N THR A 139 -32.37 -1.09 20.93
CA THR A 139 -33.48 -1.77 21.63
C THR A 139 -33.97 -2.97 20.82
N TYR A 140 -34.04 -4.14 21.45
CA TYR A 140 -34.63 -5.32 20.83
C TYR A 140 -36.16 -5.17 20.81
N PRO A 141 -36.82 -5.29 19.65
CA PRO A 141 -38.25 -5.08 19.55
C PRO A 141 -39.04 -6.15 20.32
N GLY A 142 -40.06 -5.72 21.04
CA GLY A 142 -41.04 -6.57 21.71
C GLY A 142 -42.39 -6.56 21.01
N ALA A 143 -43.39 -7.24 21.59
CA ALA A 143 -44.74 -7.32 21.03
C ALA A 143 -45.42 -5.94 20.86
N GLU A 144 -45.04 -4.95 21.67
CA GLU A 144 -45.61 -3.60 21.68
C GLU A 144 -44.73 -2.57 20.93
N SER A 145 -43.65 -3.01 20.27
CA SER A 145 -42.74 -2.09 19.59
C SER A 145 -43.38 -1.44 18.37
N SER A 146 -43.09 -0.15 18.20
CA SER A 146 -43.51 0.62 17.04
C SER A 146 -42.78 0.16 15.77
N ALA A 147 -43.37 0.47 14.60
CA ALA A 147 -42.74 0.18 13.31
C ALA A 147 -41.36 0.87 13.19
N ASP A 148 -41.21 2.07 13.74
CA ASP A 148 -39.95 2.81 13.72
C ASP A 148 -38.86 2.12 14.55
N GLU A 149 -39.21 1.56 15.72
CA GLU A 149 -38.27 0.78 16.54
C GLU A 149 -37.85 -0.52 15.86
N ILE A 150 -38.80 -1.21 15.21
CA ILE A 150 -38.52 -2.42 14.45
C ILE A 150 -37.58 -2.11 13.27
N ASN A 151 -37.86 -1.03 12.52
CA ASN A 151 -37.01 -0.61 11.40
C ASN A 151 -35.61 -0.19 11.86
N ALA A 152 -35.50 0.54 12.98
CA ALA A 152 -34.20 0.89 13.55
C ALA A 152 -33.38 -0.35 13.93
N TYR A 153 -34.04 -1.37 14.50
CA TYR A 153 -33.39 -2.65 14.78
C TYR A 153 -32.94 -3.36 13.50
N LEU A 154 -33.79 -3.45 12.48
CA LEU A 154 -33.44 -4.07 11.20
C LEU A 154 -32.30 -3.35 10.47
N ASP A 155 -32.31 -2.02 10.46
CA ASP A 155 -31.24 -1.21 9.87
C ASP A 155 -29.90 -1.46 10.58
N SER A 156 -29.94 -1.54 11.92
CA SER A 156 -28.75 -1.87 12.72
C SER A 156 -28.23 -3.29 12.43
N TYR A 157 -29.12 -4.25 12.16
CA TYR A 157 -28.75 -5.61 11.79
C TYR A 157 -28.17 -5.69 10.37
N LEU A 158 -28.75 -4.98 9.40
CA LEU A 158 -28.27 -4.94 8.01
C LEU A 158 -26.86 -4.33 7.90
N ALA A 159 -26.54 -3.36 8.77
CA ALA A 159 -25.17 -2.85 8.89
C ALA A 159 -24.19 -3.99 9.26
N LEU A 160 -24.56 -4.87 10.20
CA LEU A 160 -23.73 -6.02 10.55
C LEU A 160 -23.66 -7.08 9.46
N VAL A 161 -24.73 -7.32 8.70
CA VAL A 161 -24.70 -8.23 7.55
C VAL A 161 -23.59 -7.81 6.57
N SER A 162 -23.44 -6.51 6.36
CA SER A 162 -22.40 -5.95 5.48
C SER A 162 -21.00 -6.15 6.04
N VAL A 163 -20.79 -5.85 7.33
CA VAL A 163 -19.51 -6.06 8.04
C VAL A 163 -19.10 -7.54 8.03
N CYS A 164 -20.04 -8.44 8.32
CA CYS A 164 -19.78 -9.87 8.35
C CYS A 164 -19.45 -10.43 6.95
N ALA A 165 -20.08 -9.91 5.91
CA ALA A 165 -19.78 -10.30 4.53
C ALA A 165 -18.34 -9.92 4.11
N GLU A 166 -17.82 -8.78 4.58
CA GLU A 166 -16.43 -8.35 4.31
C GLU A 166 -15.40 -9.34 4.89
N VAL A 167 -15.72 -10.00 6.01
CA VAL A 167 -14.88 -11.03 6.64
C VAL A 167 -15.27 -12.46 6.24
N GLY A 168 -16.16 -12.62 5.24
CA GLY A 168 -16.54 -13.92 4.68
C GLY A 168 -17.57 -14.71 5.50
N VAL A 169 -18.25 -14.08 6.47
CA VAL A 169 -19.31 -14.70 7.27
C VAL A 169 -20.69 -14.21 6.80
N SER A 170 -21.59 -15.12 6.46
CA SER A 170 -22.98 -14.78 6.16
C SER A 170 -23.83 -14.86 7.42
N LEU A 171 -24.47 -13.77 7.81
CA LEU A 171 -25.42 -13.74 8.93
C LEU A 171 -26.77 -14.32 8.53
N THR A 172 -27.45 -14.94 9.48
CA THR A 172 -28.78 -15.55 9.30
C THR A 172 -29.87 -14.46 9.25
N THR A 173 -30.52 -14.30 8.10
CA THR A 173 -31.65 -13.36 7.91
C THR A 173 -32.91 -14.16 7.58
N GLU A 174 -33.96 -14.08 8.40
CA GLU A 174 -35.29 -14.63 8.11
C GLU A 174 -36.15 -13.73 7.23
#